data_AF-A0A417UTJ3-F1
#
_entry.id   AF-A0A417UTJ3-F1
#
_cell.length_a   1.000
_cell.length_b   1.000
_cell.length_c   1.000
_cell.angle_alpha   90.00
_cell.angle_beta   90.00
_cell.angle_gamma   90.00
#
_symmetry.space_group_name_H-M   'P 1'
#
loop_
_entity.id
_entity.type
_entity.pdbx_description
1 polymer ?
#
loop_
_entity_poly.entity_id
_entity_poly.type
_entity_poly.pdbx_seq_one_letter_code
_entity_poly.pdbx_strand_id
1 'polypeptide(L)'
;MIRINQIKLPIDHKEAALEKKIKKALHNTEYKQYKIVKRSIDARKKEELSYVYAVDVTLGKGQEEKFLKKNKNRNIMTVKEKKFEFPENQREFKYPPVVIGMGPAGLFAALMLARAGLHPIVLERGKDVTNRMKDVEHFWESGELNPESNVQFGEGGAGTFSDGKLNTLVKDKFGRNRFVLETFVEHGAPEEILYENKPHIGTDLLRNVVAGIREEIRSLGGDVRFEAKVTDFVIQDGKLTGLIINDKEEIKTEAAILAPGHSARDTFKVLSDRDLEMNPKAFAIGLRVEHPREMIDHSQYGKGADQYDLPAASYKLTYHANNGRSVYSFCMCPGGFVVNASSEPERLTVNGMSNHDRAAKNSNSAIIASVTPEDFDGNDALAGVRFQQKWEEKAFSEGKGRIPVQTLKDFREGKITESFGEITPNTKGLTSFGNLRNCLPEPVSEAISEGMQYFDTKIKGFNREDTILCGIEARTSSPLRIERNQGFESNIKGIYPCGEGAGFAGGITSAAMDGIKVAQALVTV
;
A
#
# COMPACT_ATOMS: atom_id res chain seq x y z
N MET A 1 -23.06 16.84 16.38
CA MET A 1 -21.73 17.46 16.45
C MET A 1 -21.63 18.60 15.46
N ILE A 2 -20.73 19.55 15.74
CA ILE A 2 -20.39 20.65 14.84
C ILE A 2 -18.95 20.44 14.34
N ARG A 3 -18.73 20.51 13.04
CA ARG A 3 -17.40 20.55 12.43
C ARG A 3 -16.95 21.98 12.25
N ILE A 4 -15.73 22.30 12.72
CA ILE A 4 -15.03 23.56 12.47
C ILE A 4 -13.84 23.26 11.56
N ASN A 5 -13.88 23.77 10.34
CA ASN A 5 -12.82 23.62 9.35
C ASN A 5 -11.87 24.83 9.33
N GLN A 6 -10.71 24.65 8.68
CA GLN A 6 -9.76 25.73 8.39
C GLN A 6 -9.23 26.47 9.63
N ILE A 7 -9.08 25.78 10.75
CA ILE A 7 -8.38 26.34 11.92
C ILE A 7 -6.89 26.34 11.61
N LYS A 8 -6.34 27.51 11.26
CA LYS A 8 -4.92 27.69 10.94
C LYS A 8 -4.13 28.17 12.17
N LEU A 9 -3.02 27.48 12.45
CA LEU A 9 -2.10 27.74 13.55
C LEU A 9 -0.64 27.64 13.08
N PRO A 10 0.28 28.45 13.60
CA PRO A 10 1.72 28.28 13.37
C PRO A 10 2.19 26.86 13.70
N ILE A 11 3.23 26.36 13.02
CA ILE A 11 3.68 24.97 13.18
C ILE A 11 4.16 24.65 14.60
N ASP A 12 4.72 25.64 15.30
CA ASP A 12 5.27 25.58 16.66
C ASP A 12 4.24 25.92 17.77
N HIS A 13 2.96 26.01 17.42
CA HIS A 13 1.91 26.31 18.39
C HIS A 13 1.80 25.25 19.49
N LYS A 14 1.37 25.68 20.67
CA LYS A 14 0.99 24.79 21.79
C LYS A 14 -0.49 24.45 21.71
N GLU A 15 -0.89 23.32 22.30
CA GLU A 15 -2.26 22.81 22.30
C GLU A 15 -3.31 23.85 22.75
N ALA A 16 -2.99 24.65 23.79
CA ALA A 16 -3.86 25.72 24.28
C ALA A 16 -4.25 26.75 23.19
N ALA A 17 -3.42 26.93 22.15
CA ALA A 17 -3.74 27.80 21.02
C ALA A 17 -4.86 27.22 20.14
N LEU A 18 -4.91 25.90 19.97
CA LEU A 18 -5.98 25.22 19.25
C LEU A 18 -7.30 25.36 20.02
N GLU A 19 -7.30 25.07 21.32
CA GLU A 19 -8.50 25.23 22.16
C GLU A 19 -9.01 26.68 22.15
N LYS A 20 -8.12 27.66 22.22
CA LYS A 20 -8.48 29.08 22.13
C LYS A 20 -9.15 29.41 20.80
N LYS A 21 -8.67 28.84 19.68
CA LYS A 21 -9.30 29.01 18.36
C LYS A 21 -10.66 28.33 18.30
N ILE A 22 -10.83 27.15 18.89
CA ILE A 22 -12.11 26.44 18.98
C ILE A 22 -13.12 27.27 19.79
N LYS A 23 -12.76 27.72 21.00
CA LYS A 23 -13.61 28.59 21.83
C LYS A 23 -14.02 29.86 21.09
N LYS A 24 -13.08 30.52 20.41
CA LYS A 24 -13.36 31.70 19.58
C LYS A 24 -14.32 31.39 18.43
N ALA A 25 -14.12 30.29 17.72
CA ALA A 25 -14.99 29.86 16.62
C ALA A 25 -16.41 29.52 17.10
N LEU A 26 -16.56 29.10 18.36
CA LEU A 26 -17.84 28.82 19.02
C LEU A 26 -18.44 30.02 19.76
N HIS A 27 -17.90 31.24 19.57
CA HIS A 27 -18.33 32.44 20.31
C HIS A 27 -18.35 32.24 21.83
N ASN A 28 -17.37 31.50 22.36
CA ASN A 28 -17.25 31.08 23.76
C ASN A 28 -18.43 30.23 24.28
N THR A 29 -19.19 29.60 23.39
CA THR A 29 -20.15 28.55 23.79
C THR A 29 -19.37 27.37 24.36
N GLU A 30 -19.74 26.92 25.56
CA GLU A 30 -19.13 25.75 26.18
C GLU A 30 -19.36 24.49 25.33
N TYR A 31 -18.32 23.67 25.24
CA TYR A 31 -18.36 22.37 24.59
C TYR A 31 -17.89 21.29 25.57
N LYS A 32 -18.38 20.06 25.39
CA LYS A 32 -18.03 18.92 26.24
C LYS A 32 -16.68 18.32 25.88
N GLN A 33 -16.46 18.14 24.58
CA GLN A 33 -15.24 17.55 24.02
C GLN A 33 -15.07 17.97 22.56
N TYR A 34 -13.84 17.89 22.06
CA TYR A 34 -13.53 18.00 20.64
C TYR A 34 -12.67 16.81 20.19
N LYS A 35 -12.73 16.50 18.90
CA LYS A 35 -11.91 15.49 18.23
C LYS A 35 -11.29 16.10 16.99
N ILE A 36 -9.99 15.88 16.79
CA ILE A 36 -9.35 16.25 15.53
C ILE A 36 -9.80 15.24 14.47
N VAL A 37 -10.37 15.75 13.39
CA VAL A 37 -10.80 14.96 12.23
C VAL A 37 -9.75 14.99 11.14
N LYS A 38 -9.07 16.13 11.01
CA LYS A 38 -8.03 16.32 10.02
C LYS A 38 -6.96 17.28 10.54
N ARG A 39 -5.70 16.95 10.34
CA ARG A 39 -4.53 17.83 10.45
C ARG A 39 -3.76 17.76 9.14
N SER A 40 -3.31 18.90 8.64
CA SER A 40 -2.46 19.00 7.45
C SER A 40 -1.49 20.17 7.58
N ILE A 41 -0.34 20.09 6.93
CA ILE A 41 0.62 21.18 6.85
C ILE A 41 0.33 22.02 5.60
N ASP A 42 0.18 23.33 5.77
CA ASP A 42 0.16 24.31 4.70
C ASP A 42 1.57 24.93 4.57
N ALA A 43 2.31 24.45 3.57
CA ALA A 43 3.67 24.87 3.24
C ALA A 43 3.76 25.67 1.92
N ARG A 44 2.65 26.26 1.46
CA ARG A 44 2.63 27.05 0.21
C ARG A 44 3.48 28.32 0.29
N LYS A 45 3.56 28.92 1.47
CA LYS A 45 4.51 29.98 1.82
C LYS A 45 5.51 29.38 2.79
N LYS A 46 6.75 29.19 2.35
CA LYS A 46 7.77 28.43 3.10
C LYS A 46 8.22 29.16 4.36
N GLU A 47 8.03 30.48 4.40
CA GLU A 47 8.32 31.36 5.53
C GLU A 47 7.20 31.37 6.59
N GLU A 48 6.01 30.85 6.26
CA GLU A 48 4.80 30.87 7.10
C GLU A 48 4.19 29.47 7.22
N LEU A 49 4.97 28.51 7.71
CA LEU A 49 4.50 27.13 7.92
C LEU A 49 3.40 27.09 8.98
N SER A 50 2.37 26.29 8.69
CA SER A 50 1.20 26.21 9.56
C SER A 50 0.53 24.86 9.51
N TYR A 51 -0.02 24.45 10.64
CA TYR A 51 -1.01 23.38 10.69
C TYR A 51 -2.40 23.94 10.39
N VAL A 52 -3.16 23.20 9.60
CA VAL A 52 -4.57 23.44 9.30
C VAL A 52 -5.38 22.26 9.83
N TYR A 53 -6.29 22.57 10.75
CA TYR A 53 -7.14 21.59 11.42
C TYR A 53 -8.59 21.64 10.94
N ALA A 54 -9.22 20.47 10.95
CA ALA A 54 -10.66 20.31 11.06
C ALA A 54 -10.95 19.55 12.36
N VAL A 55 -11.87 20.07 13.17
CA VAL A 55 -12.27 19.46 14.45
C VAL A 55 -13.78 19.27 14.51
N ASP A 56 -14.20 18.15 15.09
CA ASP A 56 -15.59 17.91 15.47
C ASP A 56 -15.76 18.23 16.95
N VAL A 57 -16.77 19.01 17.28
CA VAL A 57 -17.05 19.47 18.64
C VAL A 57 -18.44 19.02 19.06
N THR A 58 -18.55 18.51 20.28
CA THR A 58 -19.83 18.14 20.90
C THR A 58 -20.27 19.25 21.86
N LEU A 59 -21.40 19.90 21.58
CA LEU A 59 -22.00 20.89 22.49
C LEU A 59 -23.01 20.24 23.45
N GLY A 60 -23.56 21.04 24.38
CA GLY A 60 -24.68 20.62 25.21
C GLY A 60 -25.93 20.26 24.39
N LYS A 61 -26.82 19.45 24.98
CA LYS A 61 -28.05 18.98 24.32
C LYS A 61 -28.88 20.15 23.79
N GLY A 62 -29.20 20.14 22.50
CA GLY A 62 -29.96 21.20 21.83
C GLY A 62 -29.21 22.52 21.60
N GLN A 63 -27.93 22.63 22.00
CA GLN A 63 -27.13 23.84 21.75
C GLN A 63 -26.58 23.88 20.32
N GLU A 64 -26.35 22.73 19.68
CA GLU A 64 -25.80 22.67 18.32
C GLU A 64 -26.69 23.39 17.30
N GLU A 65 -27.99 23.09 17.29
CA GLU A 65 -28.95 23.75 16.41
C GLU A 65 -29.10 25.24 16.72
N LYS A 66 -29.14 25.61 18.02
CA LYS A 66 -29.22 27.01 18.44
C LYS A 66 -28.00 27.81 18.00
N PHE A 67 -26.81 27.22 18.11
CA PHE A 67 -25.56 27.82 17.66
C PHE A 67 -25.55 27.99 16.14
N LEU A 68 -25.86 26.92 15.38
CA LEU A 68 -25.82 26.94 13.92
C LEU A 68 -26.86 27.89 13.31
N LYS A 69 -28.04 28.07 13.92
CA LYS A 69 -29.02 29.09 13.48
C LYS A 69 -28.48 30.51 13.53
N LYS A 70 -27.60 30.80 14.49
CA LYS A 70 -27.00 32.14 14.70
C LYS A 70 -25.67 32.30 13.96
N ASN A 71 -24.97 31.21 13.67
CA ASN A 71 -23.67 31.24 13.01
C ASN A 71 -23.79 31.14 11.48
N LYS A 72 -23.31 32.16 10.77
CA LYS A 72 -23.27 32.21 9.29
C LYS A 72 -21.92 31.82 8.69
N ASN A 73 -20.96 31.37 9.51
CA ASN A 73 -19.63 31.00 9.04
C ASN A 73 -19.67 29.67 8.27
N ARG A 74 -19.32 29.70 6.98
CA ARG A 74 -19.30 28.54 6.07
C ARG A 74 -18.31 27.43 6.49
N ASN A 75 -17.30 27.77 7.28
CA ASN A 75 -16.34 26.80 7.81
C ASN A 75 -16.88 26.02 9.01
N ILE A 76 -18.07 26.36 9.51
CA ILE A 76 -18.69 25.70 10.66
C ILE A 76 -20.01 25.09 10.21
N MET A 77 -20.12 23.77 10.30
CA MET A 77 -21.25 23.02 9.76
C MET A 77 -21.68 21.89 10.69
N THR A 78 -22.93 21.45 10.53
CA THR A 78 -23.37 20.22 11.19
C THR A 78 -22.68 19.02 10.56
N VAL A 79 -22.32 18.04 11.39
CA VAL A 79 -21.87 16.73 10.93
C VAL A 79 -22.58 15.64 11.70
N LYS A 80 -23.03 14.62 10.97
CA LYS A 80 -23.52 13.38 11.53
C LYS A 80 -22.42 12.33 11.35
N GLU A 81 -21.97 11.76 12.46
CA GLU A 81 -21.02 10.66 12.40
C GLU A 81 -21.69 9.48 11.69
N LYS A 82 -21.01 8.94 10.67
CA LYS A 82 -21.44 7.74 10.00
C LYS A 82 -20.52 6.61 10.44
N LYS A 83 -21.08 5.68 11.20
CA LYS A 83 -20.41 4.44 11.57
C LYS A 83 -20.63 3.41 10.46
N PHE A 84 -19.59 2.65 10.17
CA PHE A 84 -19.71 1.52 9.28
C PHE A 84 -20.45 0.40 10.02
N GLU A 85 -21.42 -0.20 9.34
CA GLU A 85 -22.19 -1.34 9.85
C GLU A 85 -22.01 -2.49 8.87
N PHE A 86 -21.59 -3.64 9.39
CA PHE A 86 -21.50 -4.88 8.63
C PHE A 86 -22.86 -5.60 8.74
N PRO A 87 -23.41 -6.13 7.62
CA PRO A 87 -24.71 -6.78 7.64
C PRO A 87 -24.68 -8.07 8.47
N GLU A 88 -25.83 -8.45 9.03
CA GLU A 88 -26.03 -9.77 9.62
C GLU A 88 -25.87 -10.85 8.55
N ASN A 89 -25.38 -12.02 8.96
CA ASN A 89 -25.27 -13.16 8.06
C ASN A 89 -26.65 -13.67 7.64
N GLN A 90 -26.89 -13.76 6.33
CA GLN A 90 -28.17 -14.21 5.76
C GLN A 90 -28.05 -15.59 5.10
N ARG A 91 -26.92 -16.29 5.27
CA ARG A 91 -26.62 -17.53 4.57
C ARG A 91 -26.12 -18.61 5.51
N GLU A 92 -26.58 -19.84 5.28
CA GLU A 92 -25.99 -21.02 5.89
C GLU A 92 -24.93 -21.58 4.94
N PHE A 93 -23.78 -21.92 5.51
CA PHE A 93 -22.70 -22.58 4.78
C PHE A 93 -22.55 -24.00 5.31
N LYS A 94 -22.46 -24.96 4.40
CA LYS A 94 -22.21 -26.36 4.76
C LYS A 94 -20.79 -26.54 5.33
N TYR A 95 -19.87 -25.71 4.86
CA TYR A 95 -18.47 -25.68 5.29
C TYR A 95 -18.06 -24.24 5.58
N PRO A 96 -17.12 -23.99 6.50
CA PRO A 96 -16.61 -22.65 6.73
C PRO A 96 -16.09 -22.00 5.44
N PRO A 97 -16.39 -20.70 5.20
CA PRO A 97 -15.83 -19.98 4.07
C PRO A 97 -14.31 -19.86 4.24
N VAL A 98 -13.59 -19.97 3.12
CA VAL A 98 -12.12 -19.90 3.10
C VAL A 98 -11.66 -18.53 2.62
N VAL A 99 -10.59 -18.00 3.21
CA VAL A 99 -9.89 -16.81 2.75
C VAL A 99 -8.46 -17.21 2.37
N ILE A 100 -8.09 -16.98 1.11
CA ILE A 100 -6.78 -17.35 0.56
C ILE A 100 -5.89 -16.11 0.52
N GLY A 101 -4.84 -16.11 1.35
CA GLY A 101 -3.91 -15.00 1.53
C GLY A 101 -4.28 -14.10 2.71
N MET A 102 -3.27 -13.67 3.46
CA MET A 102 -3.42 -12.84 4.67
C MET A 102 -2.79 -11.45 4.50
N GLY A 103 -2.82 -10.91 3.29
CA GLY A 103 -2.61 -9.48 3.02
C GLY A 103 -3.80 -8.63 3.50
N PRO A 104 -3.77 -7.30 3.36
CA PRO A 104 -4.83 -6.41 3.88
C PRO A 104 -6.25 -6.79 3.42
N ALA A 105 -6.41 -7.25 2.18
CA ALA A 105 -7.70 -7.71 1.66
C ALA A 105 -8.19 -8.97 2.39
N GLY A 106 -7.38 -10.02 2.45
CA GLY A 106 -7.75 -11.26 3.14
C GLY A 106 -7.92 -11.07 4.65
N LEU A 107 -7.03 -10.29 5.27
CA LEU A 107 -7.09 -9.99 6.70
C LEU A 107 -8.42 -9.33 7.11
N PHE A 108 -8.85 -8.30 6.38
CA PHE A 108 -10.12 -7.64 6.67
C PHE A 108 -11.35 -8.45 6.22
N ALA A 109 -11.22 -9.27 5.18
CA ALA A 109 -12.28 -10.22 4.83
C ALA A 109 -12.49 -11.24 5.95
N ALA A 110 -11.42 -11.88 6.42
CA ALA A 110 -11.44 -12.86 7.49
C ALA A 110 -11.94 -12.26 8.82
N LEU A 111 -11.45 -11.08 9.20
CA LEU A 111 -11.95 -10.38 10.39
C LEU A 111 -13.46 -10.16 10.34
N MET A 112 -13.98 -9.77 9.16
CA MET A 112 -15.40 -9.50 9.03
C MET A 112 -16.26 -10.75 9.05
N LEU A 113 -15.81 -11.82 8.39
CA LEU A 113 -16.48 -13.12 8.47
C LEU A 113 -16.44 -13.69 9.90
N ALA A 114 -15.32 -13.55 10.61
CA ALA A 114 -15.20 -13.98 12.00
C ALA A 114 -16.12 -13.18 12.94
N ARG A 115 -16.17 -11.83 12.80
CA ARG A 115 -17.11 -10.98 13.54
C ARG A 115 -18.59 -11.27 13.21
N ALA A 116 -18.87 -11.83 12.04
CA ALA A 116 -20.19 -12.32 11.64
C ALA A 116 -20.50 -13.76 12.11
N GLY A 117 -19.61 -14.39 12.87
CA GLY A 117 -19.80 -15.74 13.41
C GLY A 117 -19.63 -16.88 12.41
N LEU A 118 -18.98 -16.63 11.26
CA LEU A 118 -18.80 -17.63 10.21
C LEU A 118 -17.55 -18.51 10.35
N HIS A 119 -16.73 -18.27 11.38
CA HIS A 119 -15.55 -19.09 11.70
C HIS A 119 -14.66 -19.39 10.48
N PRO A 120 -14.20 -18.37 9.73
CA PRO A 120 -13.52 -18.58 8.45
C PRO A 120 -12.19 -19.33 8.61
N ILE A 121 -11.81 -20.10 7.58
CA ILE A 121 -10.46 -20.68 7.47
C ILE A 121 -9.60 -19.73 6.64
N VAL A 122 -8.50 -19.25 7.20
CA VAL A 122 -7.52 -18.37 6.54
C VAL A 122 -6.29 -19.19 6.19
N LEU A 123 -5.96 -19.26 4.90
CA LEU A 123 -4.81 -19.98 4.38
C LEU A 123 -3.76 -18.99 3.86
N GLU A 124 -2.62 -18.90 4.54
CA GLU A 124 -1.48 -18.08 4.13
C GLU A 124 -0.31 -18.99 3.75
N ARG A 125 0.24 -18.79 2.54
CA ARG A 125 1.35 -19.59 2.03
C ARG A 125 2.64 -19.36 2.81
N GLY A 126 2.86 -18.13 3.28
CA GLY A 126 4.05 -17.78 4.05
C GLY A 126 3.89 -17.97 5.55
N LYS A 127 4.88 -17.48 6.28
CA LYS A 127 4.95 -17.62 7.75
C LYS A 127 4.24 -16.50 8.50
N ASP A 128 4.05 -16.71 9.80
CA ASP A 128 3.72 -15.65 10.75
C ASP A 128 4.80 -14.55 10.72
N VAL A 129 4.44 -13.34 11.13
CA VAL A 129 5.26 -12.15 10.96
C VAL A 129 6.61 -12.24 11.69
N THR A 130 6.67 -12.98 12.80
CA THR A 130 7.90 -13.13 13.60
C THR A 130 8.91 -14.00 12.85
N ASN A 131 8.47 -15.14 12.33
CA ASN A 131 9.36 -16.02 11.58
C ASN A 131 9.63 -15.50 10.16
N ARG A 132 8.65 -14.85 9.54
CA ARG A 132 8.80 -14.15 8.26
C ARG A 132 9.87 -13.05 8.33
N MET A 133 9.93 -12.30 9.42
CA MET A 133 10.95 -11.26 9.63
C MET A 133 12.36 -11.85 9.58
N LYS A 134 12.59 -13.00 10.24
CA LYS A 134 13.89 -13.69 10.20
C LYS A 134 14.27 -14.10 8.79
N ASP A 135 13.33 -14.65 8.02
CA ASP A 135 13.59 -15.05 6.64
C ASP A 135 13.91 -13.83 5.73
N VAL A 136 13.20 -12.72 5.93
CA VAL A 136 13.43 -11.47 5.16
C VAL A 136 14.76 -10.82 5.52
N GLU A 137 15.12 -10.77 6.80
CA GLU A 137 16.40 -10.23 7.26
C GLU A 137 17.56 -11.10 6.76
N HIS A 138 17.45 -12.42 6.90
CA HIS A 138 18.41 -13.37 6.34
C HIS A 138 18.59 -13.17 4.83
N PHE A 139 17.51 -13.01 4.08
CA PHE A 139 17.57 -12.73 2.64
C PHE A 139 18.30 -11.41 2.35
N TRP A 140 18.02 -10.35 3.10
CA TRP A 140 18.66 -9.05 2.88
C TRP A 140 20.15 -9.05 3.23
N GLU A 141 20.57 -9.85 4.20
CA GLU A 141 21.97 -9.95 4.65
C GLU A 141 22.80 -10.91 3.79
N SER A 142 22.24 -12.08 3.45
CA SER A 142 22.96 -13.16 2.76
C SER A 142 22.73 -13.19 1.24
N GLY A 143 21.59 -12.69 0.77
CA GLY A 143 21.11 -12.88 -0.60
C GLY A 143 20.35 -14.20 -0.83
N GLU A 144 20.19 -15.05 0.19
CA GLU A 144 19.48 -16.32 0.09
C GLU A 144 17.96 -16.12 0.23
N LEU A 145 17.23 -16.32 -0.86
CA LEU A 145 15.78 -16.13 -0.91
C LEU A 145 15.03 -17.39 -0.46
N ASN A 146 14.12 -17.24 0.49
CA ASN A 146 13.02 -18.18 0.70
C ASN A 146 11.82 -17.79 -0.19
N PRO A 147 11.46 -18.58 -1.22
CA PRO A 147 10.39 -18.22 -2.16
C PRO A 147 9.00 -18.23 -1.53
N GLU A 148 8.80 -18.88 -0.38
CA GLU A 148 7.50 -18.96 0.31
C GLU A 148 7.39 -17.98 1.49
N SER A 149 8.49 -17.38 1.95
CA SER A 149 8.52 -16.43 3.07
C SER A 149 9.49 -15.28 2.78
N ASN A 150 8.94 -14.14 2.37
CA ASN A 150 9.70 -13.01 1.87
C ASN A 150 8.88 -11.70 1.96
N VAL A 151 9.37 -10.62 1.36
CA VAL A 151 8.68 -9.31 1.34
C VAL A 151 7.26 -9.39 0.75
N GLN A 152 6.98 -10.36 -0.12
CA GLN A 152 5.67 -10.53 -0.75
C GLN A 152 4.73 -11.46 0.04
N PHE A 153 5.27 -12.57 0.57
CA PHE A 153 4.46 -13.67 1.13
C PHE A 153 4.66 -13.88 2.64
N GLY A 154 3.57 -14.19 3.33
CA GLY A 154 3.46 -14.31 4.78
C GLY A 154 2.51 -13.28 5.40
N GLU A 155 2.40 -13.32 6.72
CA GLU A 155 1.43 -12.53 7.49
C GLU A 155 1.47 -11.02 7.16
N GLY A 156 0.32 -10.46 6.80
CA GLY A 156 0.14 -9.06 6.37
C GLY A 156 0.47 -8.81 4.91
N GLY A 157 0.92 -9.83 4.16
CA GLY A 157 1.24 -9.77 2.74
C GLY A 157 2.30 -8.72 2.42
N ALA A 158 2.22 -8.12 1.23
CA ALA A 158 3.16 -7.08 0.79
C ALA A 158 3.12 -5.78 1.62
N GLY A 159 2.09 -5.58 2.46
CA GLY A 159 1.95 -4.37 3.27
C GLY A 159 2.93 -4.29 4.45
N THR A 160 3.36 -5.43 4.99
CA THR A 160 4.12 -5.52 6.26
C THR A 160 5.49 -4.82 6.19
N PHE A 161 6.22 -5.00 5.10
CA PHE A 161 7.55 -4.42 4.89
C PHE A 161 7.48 -3.16 4.04
N SER A 162 6.65 -2.21 4.46
CA SER A 162 6.42 -0.94 3.77
C SER A 162 6.42 0.24 4.74
N ASP A 163 6.43 1.46 4.21
CA ASP A 163 6.18 2.70 4.98
C ASP A 163 4.74 2.72 5.58
N GLY A 164 3.85 1.85 5.13
CA GLY A 164 2.50 1.72 5.72
C GLY A 164 1.59 2.90 5.42
N LYS A 165 1.72 3.51 4.24
CA LYS A 165 0.88 4.64 3.80
C LYS A 165 -0.58 4.20 3.63
N LEU A 166 -1.50 4.94 4.25
CA LEU A 166 -2.92 4.56 4.32
C LEU A 166 -3.84 5.43 3.46
N ASN A 167 -3.28 6.35 2.68
CA ASN A 167 -4.05 7.19 1.77
C ASN A 167 -4.76 6.36 0.70
N THR A 168 -6.03 6.67 0.47
CA THR A 168 -6.83 6.07 -0.60
C THR A 168 -7.62 7.13 -1.36
N LEU A 169 -7.75 6.94 -2.67
CA LEU A 169 -8.59 7.77 -3.54
C LEU A 169 -10.00 7.17 -3.71
N VAL A 170 -10.29 6.04 -3.07
CA VAL A 170 -11.59 5.39 -3.12
C VAL A 170 -12.62 6.28 -2.43
N LYS A 171 -13.62 6.74 -3.20
CA LYS A 171 -14.79 7.43 -2.64
C LYS A 171 -15.60 6.44 -1.83
N ASP A 172 -15.76 6.71 -0.55
CA ASP A 172 -16.47 5.83 0.37
C ASP A 172 -17.56 6.58 1.14
N LYS A 173 -18.80 6.33 0.74
CA LYS A 173 -19.97 6.87 1.43
C LYS A 173 -20.42 6.01 2.61
N PHE A 174 -19.78 4.85 2.86
CA PHE A 174 -20.24 3.87 3.86
C PHE A 174 -19.41 3.86 5.15
N GLY A 175 -18.25 4.51 5.17
CA GLY A 175 -17.40 4.59 6.37
C GLY A 175 -16.41 3.43 6.53
N ARG A 176 -16.25 2.57 5.53
CA ARG A 176 -15.26 1.47 5.49
C ARG A 176 -13.84 1.97 5.66
N ASN A 177 -13.46 3.08 5.01
CA ASN A 177 -12.12 3.63 5.16
C ASN A 177 -11.85 3.99 6.62
N ARG A 178 -12.81 4.70 7.25
CA ARG A 178 -12.71 5.08 8.65
C ARG A 178 -12.60 3.86 9.56
N PHE A 179 -13.43 2.84 9.32
CA PHE A 179 -13.40 1.58 10.04
C PHE A 179 -12.03 0.88 9.92
N VAL A 180 -11.44 0.80 8.72
CA VAL A 180 -10.10 0.23 8.54
C VAL A 180 -9.05 0.91 9.40
N LEU A 181 -9.05 2.25 9.43
CA LEU A 181 -8.10 3.02 10.26
C LEU A 181 -8.37 2.82 11.76
N GLU A 182 -9.63 2.77 12.18
CA GLU A 182 -10.00 2.52 13.59
C GLU A 182 -9.58 1.13 14.03
N THR A 183 -9.79 0.10 13.20
CA THR A 183 -9.30 -1.25 13.47
C THR A 183 -7.77 -1.29 13.60
N PHE A 184 -7.02 -0.58 12.76
CA PHE A 184 -5.57 -0.51 12.95
C PHE A 184 -5.19 0.11 14.32
N VAL A 185 -5.88 1.16 14.76
CA VAL A 185 -5.65 1.75 16.09
C VAL A 185 -6.05 0.81 17.22
N GLU A 186 -7.17 0.09 17.09
CA GLU A 186 -7.61 -0.94 18.04
C GLU A 186 -6.54 -2.00 18.30
N HIS A 187 -5.69 -2.28 17.30
CA HIS A 187 -4.59 -3.23 17.40
C HIS A 187 -3.20 -2.58 17.54
N GLY A 188 -3.13 -1.33 17.98
CA GLY A 188 -1.88 -0.70 18.40
C GLY A 188 -1.20 0.21 17.37
N ALA A 189 -1.88 0.58 16.28
CA ALA A 189 -1.40 1.66 15.42
C ALA A 189 -1.56 3.03 16.12
N PRO A 190 -0.70 4.02 15.82
CA PRO A 190 -0.78 5.35 16.43
C PRO A 190 -2.10 6.07 16.12
N GLU A 191 -2.70 6.75 17.11
CA GLU A 191 -4.00 7.42 16.93
C GLU A 191 -3.97 8.52 15.85
N GLU A 192 -2.80 9.10 15.56
CA GLU A 192 -2.66 10.12 14.53
C GLU A 192 -3.07 9.65 13.13
N ILE A 193 -3.06 8.34 12.84
CA ILE A 193 -3.51 7.86 11.53
C ILE A 193 -4.98 8.18 11.26
N LEU A 194 -5.75 8.45 12.31
CA LEU A 194 -7.17 8.79 12.25
C LEU A 194 -7.43 10.23 11.79
N TYR A 195 -6.44 11.11 11.88
CA TYR A 195 -6.62 12.52 11.57
C TYR A 195 -5.51 13.12 10.71
N GLU A 196 -4.37 12.47 10.53
CA GLU A 196 -3.37 12.96 9.60
C GLU A 196 -3.92 13.00 8.16
N ASN A 197 -3.44 13.97 7.37
CA ASN A 197 -3.84 14.06 5.96
C ASN A 197 -3.07 13.05 5.08
N LYS A 198 -1.89 12.61 5.54
CA LYS A 198 -1.09 11.59 4.87
C LYS A 198 -0.64 10.52 5.89
N PRO A 199 -1.59 9.78 6.51
CA PRO A 199 -1.30 8.79 7.54
C PRO A 199 -0.37 7.70 7.05
N HIS A 200 0.50 7.26 7.95
CA HIS A 200 1.33 6.09 7.79
C HIS A 200 1.53 5.42 9.16
N ILE A 201 1.90 4.13 9.13
CA ILE A 201 2.17 3.37 10.36
C ILE A 201 3.68 3.12 10.51
N GLY A 202 4.40 2.80 9.43
CA GLY A 202 5.78 2.32 9.49
C GLY A 202 5.87 0.79 9.62
N THR A 203 6.91 0.20 9.03
CA THR A 203 7.06 -1.27 8.97
C THR A 203 7.22 -1.92 10.33
N ASP A 204 7.88 -1.24 11.26
CA ASP A 204 8.16 -1.67 12.63
C ASP A 204 6.88 -1.84 13.45
N LEU A 205 5.93 -0.90 13.34
CA LEU A 205 4.65 -0.96 14.04
C LEU A 205 3.63 -1.87 13.33
N LEU A 206 3.62 -1.89 11.99
CA LEU A 206 2.67 -2.69 11.20
C LEU A 206 2.69 -4.18 11.55
N ARG A 207 3.86 -4.73 11.89
CA ARG A 207 4.02 -6.15 12.24
C ARG A 207 3.15 -6.52 13.44
N ASN A 208 3.15 -5.67 14.47
CA ASN A 208 2.37 -5.88 15.69
C ASN A 208 0.87 -5.72 15.43
N VAL A 209 0.51 -4.71 14.62
CA VAL A 209 -0.90 -4.44 14.26
C VAL A 209 -1.52 -5.63 13.53
N VAL A 210 -0.82 -6.19 12.55
CA VAL A 210 -1.32 -7.35 11.80
C VAL A 210 -1.45 -8.58 12.70
N ALA A 211 -0.46 -8.85 13.54
CA ALA A 211 -0.53 -9.95 14.50
C ALA A 211 -1.69 -9.78 15.49
N GLY A 212 -1.98 -8.54 15.92
CA GLY A 212 -3.15 -8.25 16.76
C GLY A 212 -4.47 -8.59 16.08
N ILE A 213 -4.63 -8.24 14.80
CA ILE A 213 -5.85 -8.59 14.03
C ILE A 213 -5.97 -10.12 13.87
N ARG A 214 -4.85 -10.84 13.64
CA ARG A 214 -4.85 -12.31 13.61
C ARG A 214 -5.40 -12.90 14.89
N GLU A 215 -4.92 -12.44 16.05
CA GLU A 215 -5.38 -12.96 17.33
C GLU A 215 -6.85 -12.64 17.59
N GLU A 216 -7.36 -11.50 17.10
CA GLU A 216 -8.81 -11.26 17.12
C GLU A 216 -9.57 -12.28 16.28
N ILE A 217 -9.14 -12.52 15.02
CA ILE A 217 -9.77 -13.53 14.14
C ILE A 217 -9.81 -14.90 14.84
N ARG A 218 -8.70 -15.32 15.46
CA ARG A 218 -8.63 -16.58 16.22
C ARG A 218 -9.55 -16.61 17.43
N SER A 219 -9.60 -15.54 18.21
CA SER A 219 -10.47 -15.45 19.40
C SER A 219 -11.97 -15.46 19.04
N LEU A 220 -12.31 -15.04 17.82
CA LEU A 220 -13.66 -15.13 17.24
C LEU A 220 -13.93 -16.51 16.57
N GLY A 221 -13.01 -17.47 16.72
CA GLY A 221 -13.16 -18.83 16.22
C GLY A 221 -12.77 -19.04 14.75
N GLY A 222 -12.08 -18.07 14.12
CA GLY A 222 -11.44 -18.31 12.82
C GLY A 222 -10.21 -19.20 12.93
N ASP A 223 -10.00 -20.06 11.94
CA ASP A 223 -8.83 -20.94 11.83
C ASP A 223 -7.78 -20.29 10.92
N VAL A 224 -6.63 -19.88 11.47
CA VAL A 224 -5.56 -19.23 10.70
C VAL A 224 -4.36 -20.16 10.57
N ARG A 225 -4.12 -20.63 9.34
CA ARG A 225 -3.04 -21.55 8.97
C ARG A 225 -1.97 -20.84 8.14
N PHE A 226 -0.75 -20.81 8.67
CA PHE A 226 0.45 -20.40 7.96
C PHE A 226 1.09 -21.60 7.27
N GLU A 227 1.99 -21.33 6.32
CA GLU A 227 2.66 -22.38 5.53
C GLU A 227 1.64 -23.30 4.82
N ALA A 228 0.47 -22.73 4.48
CA ALA A 228 -0.68 -23.41 3.92
C ALA A 228 -0.98 -22.82 2.54
N LYS A 229 -0.17 -23.20 1.55
CA LYS A 229 -0.32 -22.75 0.17
C LYS A 229 -1.45 -23.52 -0.50
N VAL A 230 -2.46 -22.81 -1.01
CA VAL A 230 -3.44 -23.40 -1.94
C VAL A 230 -2.74 -23.67 -3.27
N THR A 231 -2.62 -24.94 -3.63
CA THR A 231 -1.96 -25.38 -4.86
C THR A 231 -2.94 -25.78 -5.95
N ASP A 232 -4.21 -26.06 -5.62
CA ASP A 232 -5.24 -26.37 -6.62
C ASP A 232 -6.69 -26.10 -6.13
N PHE A 233 -7.62 -26.02 -7.08
CA PHE A 233 -9.05 -25.76 -6.86
C PHE A 233 -9.89 -26.93 -7.38
N VAL A 234 -10.68 -27.55 -6.50
CA VAL A 234 -11.54 -28.68 -6.85
C VAL A 234 -12.88 -28.14 -7.36
N ILE A 235 -13.09 -28.24 -8.68
CA ILE A 235 -14.26 -27.66 -9.37
C ILE A 235 -15.12 -28.78 -9.95
N GLN A 236 -16.43 -28.73 -9.68
CA GLN A 236 -17.43 -29.64 -10.22
C GLN A 236 -18.61 -28.83 -10.76
N ASP A 237 -19.03 -29.11 -12.00
CA ASP A 237 -20.14 -28.42 -12.68
C ASP A 237 -20.07 -26.88 -12.62
N GLY A 238 -18.85 -26.33 -12.77
CA GLY A 238 -18.59 -24.89 -12.72
C GLY A 238 -18.67 -24.27 -11.31
N LYS A 239 -18.60 -25.08 -10.25
CA LYS A 239 -18.66 -24.66 -8.85
C LYS A 239 -17.45 -25.14 -8.06
N LEU A 240 -16.95 -24.31 -7.16
CA LEU A 240 -15.96 -24.69 -6.16
C LEU A 240 -16.56 -25.70 -5.18
N THR A 241 -15.82 -26.79 -4.92
CA THR A 241 -16.22 -27.83 -3.96
C THR A 241 -15.12 -28.16 -2.95
N GLY A 242 -13.90 -27.68 -3.18
CA GLY A 242 -12.77 -27.87 -2.30
C GLY A 242 -11.50 -27.18 -2.79
N LEU A 243 -10.47 -27.21 -1.96
CA LEU A 243 -9.15 -26.65 -2.22
C LEU A 243 -8.09 -27.69 -1.86
N ILE A 244 -7.03 -27.76 -2.66
CA ILE A 244 -5.84 -28.57 -2.35
C ILE A 244 -4.78 -27.66 -1.73
N ILE A 245 -4.27 -28.06 -0.56
CA ILE A 245 -3.27 -27.35 0.21
C ILE A 245 -1.97 -28.14 0.18
N ASN A 246 -0.87 -27.47 -0.18
CA ASN A 246 0.48 -28.02 -0.21
C ASN A 246 0.60 -29.34 -1.00
N ASP A 247 -0.24 -29.53 -2.04
CA ASP A 247 -0.34 -30.75 -2.87
C ASP A 247 -0.69 -32.03 -2.06
N LYS A 248 -1.29 -31.88 -0.87
CA LYS A 248 -1.44 -32.98 0.10
C LYS A 248 -2.81 -33.05 0.74
N GLU A 249 -3.31 -31.93 1.26
CA GLU A 249 -4.57 -31.89 2.01
C GLU A 249 -5.67 -31.33 1.13
N GLU A 250 -6.80 -32.04 1.01
CA GLU A 250 -8.03 -31.47 0.46
C GLU A 250 -8.92 -30.97 1.60
N ILE A 251 -9.33 -29.71 1.54
CA ILE A 251 -10.40 -29.17 2.39
C ILE A 251 -11.66 -28.96 1.55
N LYS A 252 -12.83 -29.29 2.12
CA LYS A 252 -14.12 -29.01 1.48
C LYS A 252 -14.55 -27.58 1.76
N THR A 253 -14.96 -26.88 0.72
CA THR A 253 -15.55 -25.55 0.81
C THR A 253 -16.37 -25.25 -0.43
N GLU A 254 -17.42 -24.43 -0.27
CA GLU A 254 -18.23 -23.93 -1.37
C GLU A 254 -18.01 -22.42 -1.64
N ALA A 255 -17.19 -21.76 -0.82
CA ALA A 255 -16.94 -20.33 -0.92
C ALA A 255 -15.50 -19.99 -0.48
N ALA A 256 -14.73 -19.40 -1.40
CA ALA A 256 -13.37 -18.94 -1.17
C ALA A 256 -13.18 -17.48 -1.63
N ILE A 257 -12.75 -16.62 -0.72
CA ILE A 257 -12.25 -15.29 -1.03
C ILE A 257 -10.80 -15.40 -1.48
N LEU A 258 -10.55 -15.14 -2.75
CA LEU A 258 -9.26 -15.26 -3.39
C LEU A 258 -8.51 -13.92 -3.30
N ALA A 259 -7.65 -13.76 -2.29
CA ALA A 259 -6.86 -12.55 -2.03
C ALA A 259 -5.33 -12.78 -2.04
N PRO A 260 -4.75 -13.42 -3.09
CA PRO A 260 -3.37 -13.93 -3.06
C PRO A 260 -2.27 -12.84 -3.24
N GLY A 261 -2.67 -11.58 -3.45
CA GLY A 261 -1.75 -10.52 -3.88
C GLY A 261 -1.29 -10.69 -5.33
N HIS A 262 -0.57 -9.70 -5.87
CA HIS A 262 -0.18 -9.69 -7.28
C HIS A 262 1.14 -10.42 -7.59
N SER A 263 1.79 -10.96 -6.57
CA SER A 263 3.06 -11.70 -6.68
C SER A 263 2.86 -13.22 -6.77
N ALA A 264 1.64 -13.74 -6.53
CA ALA A 264 1.32 -15.17 -6.55
C ALA A 264 1.15 -15.70 -7.98
N ARG A 265 2.24 -15.64 -8.77
CA ARG A 265 2.26 -15.97 -10.20
C ARG A 265 1.96 -17.45 -10.47
N ASP A 266 2.41 -18.32 -9.58
CA ASP A 266 2.07 -19.74 -9.56
C ASP A 266 0.57 -19.97 -9.36
N THR A 267 -0.06 -19.25 -8.42
CA THR A 267 -1.51 -19.28 -8.25
C THR A 267 -2.22 -18.80 -9.52
N PHE A 268 -1.74 -17.73 -10.17
CA PHE A 268 -2.33 -17.28 -11.45
C PHE A 268 -2.25 -18.35 -12.54
N LYS A 269 -1.16 -19.11 -12.60
CA LYS A 269 -1.03 -20.24 -13.54
C LYS A 269 -2.07 -21.32 -13.27
N VAL A 270 -2.22 -21.74 -12.01
CA VAL A 270 -3.23 -22.73 -11.60
C VAL A 270 -4.64 -22.26 -11.94
N LEU A 271 -4.97 -20.99 -11.66
CA LEU A 271 -6.29 -20.43 -11.99
C LEU A 271 -6.55 -20.41 -13.50
N SER A 272 -5.53 -20.11 -14.29
CA SER A 272 -5.63 -20.17 -15.76
C SER A 272 -5.89 -21.60 -16.25
N ASP A 273 -5.24 -22.59 -15.63
CA ASP A 273 -5.42 -24.02 -15.98
C ASP A 273 -6.78 -24.59 -15.52
N ARG A 274 -7.47 -23.85 -14.66
CA ARG A 274 -8.83 -24.14 -14.18
C ARG A 274 -9.90 -23.29 -14.87
N ASP A 275 -9.56 -22.66 -16.00
CA ASP A 275 -10.48 -21.84 -16.80
C ASP A 275 -11.15 -20.70 -16.02
N LEU A 276 -10.47 -20.15 -15.00
CA LEU A 276 -10.92 -18.91 -14.36
C LEU A 276 -10.69 -17.73 -15.31
N GLU A 277 -11.73 -16.93 -15.53
CA GLU A 277 -11.67 -15.82 -16.47
C GLU A 277 -10.72 -14.72 -15.99
N MET A 278 -9.66 -14.47 -16.77
CA MET A 278 -8.64 -13.48 -16.48
C MET A 278 -8.24 -12.73 -17.75
N ASN A 279 -7.94 -11.44 -17.60
CA ASN A 279 -7.53 -10.57 -18.70
C ASN A 279 -6.19 -9.87 -18.40
N PRO A 280 -5.30 -9.68 -19.38
CA PRO A 280 -4.09 -8.89 -19.18
C PRO A 280 -4.46 -7.44 -18.82
N LYS A 281 -3.73 -6.85 -17.89
CA LYS A 281 -4.00 -5.50 -17.37
C LYS A 281 -2.75 -4.65 -17.45
N ALA A 282 -2.90 -3.41 -17.92
CA ALA A 282 -1.82 -2.42 -17.87
C ALA A 282 -1.32 -2.19 -16.45
N PHE A 283 -0.01 -1.96 -16.33
CA PHE A 283 0.67 -1.62 -15.08
C PHE A 283 1.81 -0.64 -15.38
N ALA A 284 2.75 -0.47 -14.45
CA ALA A 284 3.91 0.39 -14.65
C ALA A 284 5.17 -0.26 -14.10
N ILE A 285 6.30 0.06 -14.73
CA ILE A 285 7.63 -0.41 -14.30
C ILE A 285 8.62 0.75 -14.31
N GLY A 286 9.70 0.62 -13.56
CA GLY A 286 10.76 1.60 -13.56
C GLY A 286 11.83 1.29 -12.53
N LEU A 287 12.41 2.31 -11.90
CA LEU A 287 13.54 2.19 -10.99
C LEU A 287 13.22 2.88 -9.66
N ARG A 288 13.81 2.41 -8.55
CA ARG A 288 13.83 3.21 -7.32
C ARG A 288 14.87 4.30 -7.44
N VAL A 289 14.51 5.50 -7.02
CA VAL A 289 15.36 6.68 -7.05
C VAL A 289 15.54 7.19 -5.63
N GLU A 290 16.78 7.49 -5.25
CA GLU A 290 17.12 8.02 -3.93
C GLU A 290 17.71 9.43 -4.01
N HIS A 291 17.26 10.28 -3.08
CA HIS A 291 17.79 11.62 -2.84
C HIS A 291 18.01 11.82 -1.33
N PRO A 292 18.90 12.71 -0.89
CA PRO A 292 19.01 13.09 0.51
C PRO A 292 17.67 13.55 1.05
N ARG A 293 17.25 13.05 2.22
CA ARG A 293 15.96 13.41 2.84
C ARG A 293 15.87 14.93 3.05
N GLU A 294 16.94 15.52 3.57
CA GLU A 294 17.06 16.96 3.84
C GLU A 294 16.77 17.82 2.58
N MET A 295 17.27 17.40 1.41
CA MET A 295 17.00 18.09 0.15
C MET A 295 15.49 18.13 -0.16
N ILE A 296 14.78 17.02 0.09
CA ILE A 296 13.34 16.93 -0.09
C ILE A 296 12.62 17.79 0.96
N ASP A 297 13.05 17.73 2.22
CA ASP A 297 12.50 18.51 3.33
C ASP A 297 12.59 20.01 3.03
N HIS A 298 13.77 20.51 2.65
CA HIS A 298 13.97 21.92 2.27
C HIS A 298 13.19 22.32 1.02
N SER A 299 13.00 21.39 0.09
CA SER A 299 12.19 21.64 -1.10
C SER A 299 10.71 21.81 -0.74
N GLN A 300 10.16 21.01 0.17
CA GLN A 300 8.75 21.07 0.54
C GLN A 300 8.44 22.12 1.60
N TYR A 301 9.31 22.30 2.59
CA TYR A 301 9.07 23.16 3.75
C TYR A 301 9.91 24.44 3.77
N GLY A 302 10.98 24.52 2.97
CA GLY A 302 11.91 25.65 2.95
C GLY A 302 13.13 25.45 3.86
N LYS A 303 14.15 26.31 3.70
CA LYS A 303 15.43 26.20 4.44
C LYS A 303 15.31 26.46 5.95
N GLY A 304 14.23 27.12 6.39
CA GLY A 304 13.96 27.33 7.82
C GLY A 304 13.33 26.12 8.50
N ALA A 305 13.02 25.04 7.76
CA ALA A 305 12.33 23.87 8.27
C ALA A 305 13.09 23.16 9.39
N ASP A 306 14.43 23.21 9.36
CA ASP A 306 15.30 22.56 10.36
C ASP A 306 15.13 23.14 11.77
N GLN A 307 14.48 24.30 11.91
CA GLN A 307 14.18 24.92 13.20
C GLN A 307 12.94 24.31 13.89
N TYR A 308 12.19 23.48 13.17
CA TYR A 308 10.94 22.90 13.63
C TYR A 308 11.01 21.38 13.63
N ASP A 309 10.25 20.76 14.52
CA ASP A 309 10.01 19.32 14.51
C ASP A 309 8.91 19.00 13.48
N LEU A 310 9.31 18.94 12.22
CA LEU A 310 8.44 18.65 11.08
C LEU A 310 8.55 17.17 10.68
N PRO A 311 7.45 16.52 10.26
CA PRO A 311 7.53 15.18 9.71
C PRO A 311 8.34 15.17 8.41
N ALA A 312 9.04 14.07 8.13
CA ALA A 312 9.78 13.90 6.88
C ALA A 312 8.88 14.15 5.65
N ALA A 313 9.37 14.98 4.72
CA ALA A 313 8.59 15.52 3.65
C ALA A 313 8.24 14.47 2.58
N SER A 314 7.10 14.70 1.92
CA SER A 314 6.59 13.81 0.88
C SER A 314 6.28 14.55 -0.41
N TYR A 315 6.62 13.96 -1.55
CA TYR A 315 6.28 14.48 -2.87
C TYR A 315 5.38 13.53 -3.68
N LYS A 316 4.75 14.09 -4.71
CA LYS A 316 4.11 13.36 -5.80
C LYS A 316 4.39 14.08 -7.10
N LEU A 317 4.96 13.38 -8.07
CA LEU A 317 5.44 13.92 -9.34
C LEU A 317 4.81 13.13 -10.49
N THR A 318 4.47 13.83 -11.57
CA THR A 318 3.85 13.25 -12.78
C THR A 318 4.34 14.01 -14.00
N TYR A 319 4.55 13.31 -15.11
CA TYR A 319 5.02 13.85 -16.38
C TYR A 319 4.49 13.00 -17.54
N HIS A 320 4.21 13.64 -18.68
CA HIS A 320 3.85 12.96 -19.92
C HIS A 320 5.03 13.08 -20.87
N ALA A 321 5.66 11.96 -21.17
CA ALA A 321 6.84 11.89 -22.04
C ALA A 321 6.46 12.04 -23.52
N ASN A 322 7.42 12.45 -24.34
CA ASN A 322 7.24 12.66 -25.77
C ASN A 322 6.82 11.38 -26.52
N ASN A 323 7.18 10.20 -26.00
CA ASN A 323 6.77 8.91 -26.55
C ASN A 323 5.36 8.44 -26.11
N GLY A 324 4.59 9.32 -25.47
CA GLY A 324 3.21 9.06 -25.05
C GLY A 324 3.06 8.38 -23.68
N ARG A 325 4.16 7.94 -23.04
CA ARG A 325 4.08 7.29 -21.72
C ARG A 325 3.91 8.31 -20.60
N SER A 326 3.16 7.91 -19.58
CA SER A 326 3.04 8.70 -18.34
C SER A 326 4.06 8.22 -17.32
N VAL A 327 4.92 9.13 -16.87
CA VAL A 327 5.98 8.90 -15.88
C VAL A 327 5.56 9.53 -14.56
N TYR A 328 5.66 8.80 -13.46
CA TYR A 328 5.25 9.32 -12.16
C TYR A 328 5.99 8.70 -10.99
N SER A 329 6.06 9.43 -9.88
CA SER A 329 6.54 8.89 -8.61
C SER A 329 5.50 7.99 -7.98
N PHE A 330 5.93 6.81 -7.53
CA PHE A 330 5.10 5.82 -6.87
C PHE A 330 5.74 5.34 -5.57
N CYS A 331 4.90 5.01 -4.59
CA CYS A 331 5.30 4.52 -3.28
C CYS A 331 6.48 5.31 -2.67
N MET A 332 6.42 6.65 -2.73
CA MET A 332 7.46 7.53 -2.17
C MET A 332 7.54 7.34 -0.66
N CYS A 333 8.72 7.00 -0.15
CA CYS A 333 9.04 6.68 1.25
C CYS A 333 10.02 7.73 1.78
N PRO A 334 9.54 8.71 2.59
CA PRO A 334 10.41 9.68 3.23
C PRO A 334 11.38 8.98 4.18
N GLY A 335 12.64 9.39 4.18
CA GLY A 335 13.66 8.91 5.13
C GLY A 335 13.63 7.39 5.32
N GLY A 336 13.69 6.66 4.21
CA GLY A 336 13.44 5.23 4.14
C GLY A 336 14.54 4.46 3.42
N PHE A 337 14.23 3.20 3.09
CA PHE A 337 15.12 2.25 2.45
C PHE A 337 14.51 1.75 1.14
N VAL A 338 15.35 1.52 0.14
CA VAL A 338 15.00 0.65 -1.00
C VAL A 338 15.20 -0.79 -0.56
N VAL A 339 14.24 -1.68 -0.80
CA VAL A 339 14.29 -3.06 -0.30
C VAL A 339 14.31 -4.05 -1.45
N ASN A 340 15.12 -5.11 -1.34
CA ASN A 340 14.99 -6.26 -2.22
C ASN A 340 13.66 -6.95 -1.92
N ALA A 341 12.75 -6.92 -2.88
CA ALA A 341 11.37 -7.36 -2.72
C ALA A 341 11.06 -8.63 -3.55
N SER A 342 12.12 -9.34 -3.95
CA SER A 342 12.04 -10.54 -4.76
C SER A 342 11.32 -11.68 -4.05
N SER A 343 10.62 -12.51 -4.82
CA SER A 343 9.89 -13.68 -4.30
C SER A 343 10.03 -14.91 -5.19
N GLU A 344 10.85 -14.84 -6.25
CA GLU A 344 11.14 -15.95 -7.14
C GLU A 344 12.67 -16.08 -7.26
N PRO A 345 13.22 -17.30 -7.31
CA PRO A 345 14.64 -17.52 -7.59
C PRO A 345 15.04 -16.87 -8.92
N GLU A 346 16.29 -16.41 -9.00
CA GLU A 346 16.88 -15.82 -10.21
C GLU A 346 16.13 -14.61 -10.79
N ARG A 347 15.31 -13.96 -9.97
CA ARG A 347 14.52 -12.79 -10.34
C ARG A 347 14.69 -11.70 -9.30
N LEU A 348 14.92 -10.47 -9.76
CA LEU A 348 15.14 -9.32 -8.90
C LEU A 348 14.13 -8.22 -9.14
N THR A 349 13.42 -7.83 -8.08
CA THR A 349 12.66 -6.57 -8.02
C THR A 349 12.92 -5.88 -6.70
N VAL A 350 12.81 -4.55 -6.70
CA VAL A 350 12.86 -3.73 -5.49
C VAL A 350 11.48 -3.15 -5.15
N ASN A 351 11.36 -2.67 -3.92
CA ASN A 351 10.30 -1.78 -3.44
C ASN A 351 10.91 -0.74 -2.47
N GLY A 352 10.08 -0.04 -1.71
CA GLY A 352 10.53 0.91 -0.69
C GLY A 352 9.77 0.79 0.62
N MET A 353 10.46 1.05 1.72
CA MET A 353 9.89 1.07 3.06
C MET A 353 10.44 2.23 3.89
N SER A 354 9.73 2.57 4.96
CA SER A 354 10.24 3.42 6.05
C SER A 354 9.78 2.84 7.38
N ASN A 355 10.56 3.08 8.43
CA ASN A 355 10.09 2.93 9.81
C ASN A 355 9.15 4.07 10.15
N HIS A 356 8.47 3.97 11.30
CA HIS A 356 7.56 5.01 11.78
C HIS A 356 8.25 6.38 11.93
N ASP A 357 9.50 6.43 12.37
CA ASP A 357 10.24 7.68 12.57
C ASP A 357 10.69 8.37 11.26
N ARG A 358 10.70 7.65 10.13
CA ARG A 358 11.22 8.11 8.83
C ARG A 358 12.60 8.78 8.96
N ALA A 359 13.47 8.18 9.77
CA ALA A 359 14.74 8.80 10.16
C ALA A 359 15.92 8.56 9.20
N ALA A 360 15.76 7.73 8.16
CA ALA A 360 16.90 7.35 7.32
C ALA A 360 17.42 8.51 6.45
N LYS A 361 18.68 8.41 6.03
CA LYS A 361 19.40 9.48 5.30
C LYS A 361 18.74 9.87 3.98
N ASN A 362 18.18 8.91 3.26
CA ASN A 362 17.60 9.12 1.94
C ASN A 362 16.08 9.02 1.96
N SER A 363 15.43 9.85 1.15
CA SER A 363 14.06 9.64 0.70
C SER A 363 14.09 8.92 -0.64
N ASN A 364 13.21 7.96 -0.84
CA ASN A 364 13.16 7.19 -2.10
C ASN A 364 11.75 7.12 -2.69
N SER A 365 11.65 7.00 -4.00
CA SER A 365 10.40 6.63 -4.69
C SER A 365 10.69 5.81 -5.92
N ALA A 366 9.73 4.99 -6.34
CA ALA A 366 9.81 4.40 -7.67
C ALA A 366 9.44 5.47 -8.70
N ILE A 367 10.30 5.71 -9.68
CA ILE A 367 9.97 6.51 -10.87
C ILE A 367 9.64 5.54 -11.98
N ILE A 368 8.36 5.47 -12.32
CA ILE A 368 7.80 4.41 -13.15
C ILE A 368 7.07 4.98 -14.35
N ALA A 369 7.06 4.23 -15.45
CA ALA A 369 6.28 4.53 -16.64
C ALA A 369 5.27 3.41 -16.92
N SER A 370 4.11 3.79 -17.46
CA SER A 370 3.07 2.84 -17.86
C SER A 370 3.53 1.87 -18.94
N VAL A 371 3.19 0.59 -18.81
CA VAL A 371 3.28 -0.45 -19.84
C VAL A 371 1.90 -1.07 -20.06
N THR A 372 1.57 -1.39 -21.31
CA THR A 372 0.25 -1.87 -21.72
C THR A 372 0.36 -3.26 -22.35
N PRO A 373 -0.76 -3.97 -22.60
CA PRO A 373 -0.72 -5.28 -23.24
C PRO A 373 0.03 -5.32 -24.58
N GLU A 374 0.11 -4.20 -25.30
CA GLU A 374 0.90 -4.05 -26.53
C GLU A 374 2.42 -4.15 -26.30
N ASP A 375 2.89 -3.95 -25.07
CA ASP A 375 4.29 -4.11 -24.69
C ASP A 375 4.64 -5.56 -24.32
N PHE A 376 3.64 -6.45 -24.16
CA PHE A 376 3.85 -7.78 -23.61
C PHE A 376 4.12 -8.83 -24.69
N ASP A 377 4.90 -9.86 -24.33
CA ASP A 377 5.12 -11.02 -25.18
C ASP A 377 3.90 -11.96 -25.08
N GLY A 378 2.94 -11.77 -25.98
CA GLY A 378 1.70 -12.57 -26.09
C GLY A 378 0.44 -11.81 -25.69
N ASN A 379 -0.73 -12.43 -25.89
CA ASN A 379 -2.04 -11.82 -25.66
C ASN A 379 -2.91 -12.60 -24.66
N ASP A 380 -2.40 -13.66 -24.04
CA ASP A 380 -3.09 -14.38 -22.97
C ASP A 380 -3.01 -13.63 -21.62
N ALA A 381 -3.83 -14.07 -20.67
CA ALA A 381 -3.94 -13.47 -19.34
C ALA A 381 -2.60 -13.36 -18.58
N LEU A 382 -1.65 -14.26 -18.84
CA LEU A 382 -0.36 -14.31 -18.16
C LEU A 382 0.75 -13.53 -18.90
N ALA A 383 0.45 -12.87 -20.02
CA ALA A 383 1.43 -12.11 -20.79
C ALA A 383 2.13 -11.03 -19.95
N GLY A 384 1.38 -10.30 -19.12
CA GLY A 384 1.95 -9.31 -18.20
C GLY A 384 2.83 -9.94 -17.10
N VAL A 385 2.51 -11.15 -16.65
CA VAL A 385 3.33 -11.91 -15.67
C VAL A 385 4.68 -12.26 -16.28
N ARG A 386 4.69 -12.81 -17.49
CA ARG A 386 5.93 -13.15 -18.22
C ARG A 386 6.76 -11.90 -18.52
N PHE A 387 6.12 -10.79 -18.86
CA PHE A 387 6.80 -9.51 -19.05
C PHE A 387 7.52 -9.06 -17.77
N GLN A 388 6.88 -9.16 -16.59
CA GLN A 388 7.56 -8.85 -15.33
C GLN A 388 8.74 -9.81 -15.09
N GLN A 389 8.55 -11.11 -15.26
CA GLN A 389 9.60 -12.12 -15.08
C GLN A 389 10.82 -11.84 -15.94
N LYS A 390 10.62 -11.56 -17.24
CA LYS A 390 11.69 -11.21 -18.19
C LYS A 390 12.57 -10.06 -17.70
N TRP A 391 11.97 -8.99 -17.18
CA TRP A 391 12.73 -7.84 -16.69
C TRP A 391 13.37 -8.12 -15.33
N GLU A 392 12.71 -8.87 -14.46
CA GLU A 392 13.28 -9.30 -13.18
C GLU A 392 14.49 -10.23 -13.36
N GLU A 393 14.49 -11.13 -14.34
CA GLU A 393 15.62 -12.01 -14.70
C GLU A 393 16.81 -11.20 -15.23
N LYS A 394 16.54 -10.19 -16.06
CA LYS A 394 17.57 -9.25 -16.53
C LYS A 394 18.18 -8.47 -15.37
N ALA A 395 17.36 -7.96 -14.45
CA ALA A 395 17.85 -7.25 -13.28
C ALA A 395 18.68 -8.14 -12.35
N PHE A 396 18.27 -9.40 -12.16
CA PHE A 396 19.03 -10.38 -11.39
C PHE A 396 20.40 -10.66 -12.04
N SER A 397 20.42 -10.85 -13.36
CA SER A 397 21.64 -11.12 -14.13
C SER A 397 22.61 -9.93 -14.10
N GLU A 398 22.10 -8.72 -14.33
CA GLU A 398 22.88 -7.48 -14.31
C GLU A 398 23.53 -7.26 -12.94
N GLY A 399 22.77 -7.50 -11.87
CA GLY A 399 23.25 -7.37 -10.49
C GLY A 399 23.93 -8.62 -9.91
N LYS A 400 24.06 -9.72 -10.68
CA LYS A 400 24.58 -11.02 -10.22
C LYS A 400 23.94 -11.48 -8.90
N GLY A 401 22.62 -11.36 -8.81
CA GLY A 401 21.81 -11.67 -7.63
C GLY A 401 21.75 -10.58 -6.55
N ARG A 402 22.49 -9.47 -6.70
CA ARG A 402 22.44 -8.28 -5.85
C ARG A 402 21.64 -7.17 -6.53
N ILE A 403 21.16 -6.18 -5.78
CA ILE A 403 20.46 -5.03 -6.35
C ILE A 403 21.45 -4.25 -7.24
N PRO A 404 21.23 -4.17 -8.57
CA PRO A 404 22.04 -3.31 -9.43
C PRO A 404 21.77 -1.85 -9.09
N VAL A 405 22.83 -1.06 -8.89
CA VAL A 405 22.77 0.37 -8.61
C VAL A 405 23.59 1.16 -9.63
N GLN A 406 23.10 2.36 -9.96
CA GLN A 406 23.66 3.22 -11.00
C GLN A 406 23.39 4.69 -10.67
N THR A 407 24.30 5.60 -11.04
CA THR A 407 24.00 7.03 -11.00
C THR A 407 23.08 7.43 -12.17
N LEU A 408 22.32 8.51 -12.00
CA LEU A 408 21.46 9.03 -13.06
C LEU A 408 22.26 9.46 -14.30
N LYS A 409 23.47 10.00 -14.12
CA LYS A 409 24.38 10.30 -15.23
C LYS A 409 24.70 9.05 -16.03
N ASP A 410 25.20 8.00 -15.37
CA ASP A 410 25.66 6.79 -16.04
C ASP A 410 24.49 6.03 -16.68
N PHE A 411 23.30 6.09 -16.10
CA PHE A 411 22.07 5.54 -16.70
C PHE A 411 21.71 6.19 -18.04
N ARG A 412 21.89 7.51 -18.16
CA ARG A 412 21.68 8.24 -19.42
C ARG A 412 22.73 7.90 -20.47
N GLU A 413 23.97 7.69 -20.03
CA GLU A 413 25.08 7.31 -20.91
C GLU A 413 25.10 5.81 -21.24
N GLY A 414 24.28 5.00 -20.55
CA GLY A 414 24.26 3.55 -20.70
C GLY A 414 25.55 2.88 -20.21
N LYS A 415 26.20 3.43 -19.19
CA LYS A 415 27.48 2.95 -18.63
C LYS A 415 27.33 2.45 -17.21
N ILE A 416 28.23 1.58 -16.77
CA ILE A 416 28.26 1.14 -15.36
C ILE A 416 28.93 2.24 -14.53
N THR A 417 28.35 2.52 -13.36
CA THR A 417 28.94 3.44 -12.38
C THR A 417 30.22 2.86 -11.78
N GLU A 418 31.28 3.67 -11.73
CA GLU A 418 32.56 3.29 -11.11
C GLU A 418 32.67 3.73 -9.65
N SER A 419 32.02 4.84 -9.29
CA SER A 419 31.99 5.38 -7.92
C SER A 419 30.75 6.24 -7.69
N PHE A 420 30.26 6.28 -6.45
CA PHE A 420 29.18 7.20 -6.06
C PHE A 420 29.68 8.64 -5.87
N GLY A 421 28.74 9.59 -5.93
CA GLY A 421 28.95 10.99 -5.54
C GLY A 421 28.66 11.23 -4.05
N GLU A 422 27.95 12.32 -3.75
CA GLU A 422 27.57 12.64 -2.35
C GLU A 422 26.48 11.68 -1.83
N ILE A 423 25.65 11.17 -2.73
CA ILE A 423 24.54 10.28 -2.43
C ILE A 423 25.04 8.84 -2.52
N THR A 424 24.81 8.07 -1.46
CA THR A 424 25.09 6.62 -1.40
C THR A 424 23.77 5.86 -1.28
N PRO A 425 23.63 4.67 -1.90
CA PRO A 425 22.41 3.87 -1.78
C PRO A 425 22.07 3.55 -0.32
N ASN A 426 20.78 3.62 0.03
CA ASN A 426 20.28 3.22 1.34
C ASN A 426 19.33 2.03 1.18
N THR A 427 19.91 0.84 1.07
CA THR A 427 19.20 -0.39 0.71
C THR A 427 19.08 -1.39 1.87
N LYS A 428 18.04 -2.22 1.83
CA LYS A 428 18.02 -3.53 2.48
C LYS A 428 18.14 -4.61 1.41
N GLY A 429 19.20 -5.41 1.50
CA GLY A 429 19.68 -6.24 0.41
C GLY A 429 21.05 -5.77 -0.08
N LEU A 430 21.89 -6.73 -0.43
CA LEU A 430 23.20 -6.50 -1.02
C LEU A 430 23.07 -5.76 -2.37
N THR A 431 24.02 -4.87 -2.65
CA THR A 431 24.08 -4.09 -3.89
C THR A 431 25.28 -4.47 -4.74
N SER A 432 25.23 -4.12 -6.03
CA SER A 432 26.37 -4.17 -6.94
C SER A 432 26.22 -3.08 -8.00
N PHE A 433 27.31 -2.58 -8.54
CA PHE A 433 27.23 -1.71 -9.73
C PHE A 433 26.72 -2.51 -10.92
N GLY A 434 25.78 -1.93 -11.67
CA GLY A 434 25.22 -2.53 -12.87
C GLY A 434 24.59 -1.47 -13.78
N ASN A 435 24.27 -1.84 -15.01
CA ASN A 435 23.63 -0.97 -15.98
C ASN A 435 22.11 -1.18 -15.99
N LEU A 436 21.37 -0.36 -15.25
CA LEU A 436 19.91 -0.47 -15.13
C LEU A 436 19.17 -0.22 -16.43
N ARG A 437 19.82 0.37 -17.44
CA ARG A 437 19.23 0.50 -18.78
C ARG A 437 18.99 -0.86 -19.44
N ASN A 438 19.80 -1.87 -19.12
CA ASN A 438 19.61 -3.24 -19.58
C ASN A 438 18.39 -3.92 -18.93
N CYS A 439 17.88 -3.35 -17.83
CA CYS A 439 16.84 -3.93 -16.99
C CYS A 439 15.43 -3.39 -17.30
N LEU A 440 15.29 -2.51 -18.29
CA LEU A 440 14.00 -1.93 -18.70
C LEU A 440 13.85 -1.90 -20.23
N PRO A 441 12.62 -1.87 -20.76
CA PRO A 441 12.41 -1.54 -22.15
C PRO A 441 12.95 -0.15 -22.46
N GLU A 442 13.61 0.01 -23.60
CA GLU A 442 14.20 1.30 -23.99
C GLU A 442 13.20 2.47 -24.00
N PRO A 443 11.93 2.32 -24.48
CA PRO A 443 10.94 3.39 -24.37
C PRO A 443 10.59 3.80 -22.93
N VAL A 444 10.73 2.90 -21.96
CA VAL A 444 10.55 3.21 -20.53
C VAL A 444 11.76 3.98 -20.01
N SER A 445 12.97 3.54 -20.35
CA SER A 445 14.23 4.22 -19.96
C SER A 445 14.29 5.66 -20.46
N GLU A 446 13.88 5.91 -21.70
CA GLU A 446 13.81 7.25 -22.28
C GLU A 446 12.78 8.13 -21.58
N ALA A 447 11.57 7.59 -21.36
CA ALA A 447 10.51 8.32 -20.65
C ALA A 447 10.95 8.71 -19.23
N ILE A 448 11.56 7.78 -18.48
CA ILE A 448 12.11 8.06 -17.14
C ILE A 448 13.18 9.16 -17.22
N SER A 449 14.08 9.10 -18.20
CA SER A 449 15.14 10.10 -18.37
C SER A 449 14.59 11.50 -18.60
N GLU A 450 13.55 11.63 -19.45
CA GLU A 450 12.81 12.86 -19.73
C GLU A 450 12.06 13.36 -18.47
N GLY A 451 11.37 12.46 -17.77
CA GLY A 451 10.65 12.75 -16.53
C GLY A 451 11.57 13.28 -15.43
N MET A 452 12.76 12.69 -15.27
CA MET A 452 13.76 13.15 -14.30
C MET A 452 14.21 14.59 -14.58
N GLN A 453 14.42 14.96 -15.85
CA GLN A 453 14.75 16.35 -16.23
C GLN A 453 13.62 17.31 -15.84
N TYR A 454 12.37 16.95 -16.16
CA TYR A 454 11.21 17.75 -15.80
C TYR A 454 11.04 17.90 -14.28
N PHE A 455 11.28 16.83 -13.51
CA PHE A 455 11.11 16.85 -12.07
C PHE A 455 12.08 17.81 -11.35
N ASP A 456 13.23 18.17 -11.94
CA ASP A 456 14.11 19.22 -11.41
C ASP A 456 13.43 20.60 -11.34
N THR A 457 12.48 20.85 -12.26
CA THR A 457 11.69 22.10 -12.27
C THR A 457 10.68 22.16 -11.12
N LYS A 458 10.39 21.02 -10.48
CA LYS A 458 9.46 20.90 -9.35
C LYS A 458 10.20 20.80 -8.02
N ILE A 459 11.26 20.01 -8.00
CA ILE A 459 12.12 19.79 -6.83
C ILE A 459 13.55 20.02 -7.29
N LYS A 460 14.12 21.17 -6.95
CA LYS A 460 15.48 21.50 -7.38
C LYS A 460 16.48 20.48 -6.81
N GLY A 461 17.29 19.88 -7.67
CA GLY A 461 18.25 18.83 -7.33
C GLY A 461 17.71 17.42 -7.58
N PHE A 462 16.47 17.25 -8.06
CA PHE A 462 15.91 15.92 -8.35
C PHE A 462 16.64 15.24 -9.51
N ASN A 463 17.23 16.03 -10.42
CA ASN A 463 17.96 15.58 -11.59
C ASN A 463 19.49 15.66 -11.44
N ARG A 464 20.01 15.56 -10.21
CA ARG A 464 21.46 15.56 -9.98
C ARG A 464 22.12 14.38 -10.70
N GLU A 465 23.34 14.59 -11.18
CA GLU A 465 24.12 13.54 -11.84
C GLU A 465 24.38 12.34 -10.91
N ASP A 466 24.60 12.60 -9.62
CA ASP A 466 24.85 11.59 -8.59
C ASP A 466 23.57 11.05 -7.92
N THR A 467 22.37 11.39 -8.43
CA THR A 467 21.13 10.74 -8.00
C THR A 467 21.24 9.23 -8.20
N ILE A 468 20.91 8.47 -7.16
CA ILE A 468 21.05 7.02 -7.18
C ILE A 468 19.78 6.37 -7.72
N LEU A 469 19.97 5.46 -8.67
CA LEU A 469 18.96 4.54 -9.20
C LEU A 469 19.27 3.13 -8.67
N CYS A 470 18.25 2.43 -8.17
CA CYS A 470 18.38 1.14 -7.51
C CYS A 470 17.36 0.15 -8.06
N GLY A 471 17.84 -0.95 -8.66
CA GLY A 471 17.02 -2.09 -9.10
C GLY A 471 15.83 -1.73 -9.99
N ILE A 472 15.02 -2.73 -10.32
CA ILE A 472 13.74 -2.49 -11.02
C ILE A 472 12.56 -2.56 -10.06
N GLU A 473 11.61 -1.67 -10.21
CA GLU A 473 10.29 -1.77 -9.58
C GLU A 473 9.33 -2.35 -10.62
N ALA A 474 9.16 -3.68 -10.64
CA ALA A 474 8.37 -4.37 -11.68
C ALA A 474 6.92 -4.66 -11.26
N ARG A 475 6.61 -4.53 -9.96
CA ARG A 475 5.38 -5.05 -9.35
C ARG A 475 4.55 -3.95 -8.69
N THR A 476 4.15 -2.94 -9.46
CA THR A 476 3.44 -1.75 -8.93
C THR A 476 1.93 -1.96 -8.78
N SER A 477 1.38 -2.94 -9.50
CA SER A 477 -0.02 -3.40 -9.42
C SER A 477 -0.14 -4.75 -10.13
N SER A 478 -1.29 -5.42 -10.03
CA SER A 478 -1.48 -6.69 -10.75
C SER A 478 -1.34 -6.55 -12.27
N PRO A 479 -0.58 -7.46 -12.91
CA PRO A 479 -0.42 -7.52 -14.37
C PRO A 479 -1.63 -8.14 -15.08
N LEU A 480 -2.62 -8.61 -14.32
CA LEU A 480 -3.87 -9.15 -14.83
C LEU A 480 -5.06 -8.69 -13.98
N ARG A 481 -6.24 -8.93 -14.51
CA ARG A 481 -7.52 -8.76 -13.85
C ARG A 481 -8.18 -10.12 -13.78
N ILE A 482 -8.56 -10.55 -12.58
CA ILE A 482 -9.42 -11.73 -12.40
C ILE A 482 -10.85 -11.22 -12.42
N GLU A 483 -11.66 -11.64 -13.38
CA GLU A 483 -12.99 -11.07 -13.54
C GLU A 483 -13.94 -11.51 -12.43
N ARG A 484 -14.82 -10.59 -12.01
CA ARG A 484 -15.89 -10.87 -11.07
C ARG A 484 -17.12 -10.03 -11.39
N ASN A 485 -18.29 -10.58 -11.14
CA ASN A 485 -19.57 -9.93 -11.37
C ASN A 485 -19.90 -8.87 -10.28
N GLN A 486 -21.09 -8.27 -10.35
CA GLN A 486 -21.53 -7.28 -9.34
C GLN A 486 -21.72 -7.85 -7.93
N GLY A 487 -21.93 -9.18 -7.82
CA GLY A 487 -21.93 -9.95 -6.59
C GLY A 487 -20.54 -10.41 -6.14
N PHE A 488 -19.48 -9.90 -6.78
CA PHE A 488 -18.07 -10.19 -6.45
C PHE A 488 -17.62 -11.63 -6.75
N GLU A 489 -18.45 -12.42 -7.42
CA GLU A 489 -18.17 -13.82 -7.77
C GLU A 489 -17.60 -13.94 -9.19
N SER A 490 -16.68 -14.88 -9.42
CA SER A 490 -16.09 -15.17 -10.73
C SER A 490 -17.02 -15.97 -11.66
N ASN A 491 -16.52 -16.38 -12.84
CA ASN A 491 -17.22 -17.33 -13.70
C ASN A 491 -17.38 -18.72 -13.08
N ILE A 492 -16.50 -19.08 -12.13
CA ILE A 492 -16.63 -20.27 -11.28
C ILE A 492 -17.33 -19.88 -9.98
N LYS A 493 -18.50 -20.50 -9.74
CA LYS A 493 -19.30 -20.19 -8.55
C LYS A 493 -18.54 -20.59 -7.28
N GLY A 494 -18.65 -19.77 -6.25
CA GLY A 494 -17.95 -19.94 -4.98
C GLY A 494 -16.54 -19.33 -4.95
N ILE A 495 -15.99 -18.82 -6.07
CA ILE A 495 -14.71 -18.11 -6.06
C ILE A 495 -14.97 -16.60 -6.11
N TYR A 496 -14.42 -15.87 -5.14
CA TYR A 496 -14.58 -14.42 -5.00
C TYR A 496 -13.22 -13.71 -5.12
N PRO A 497 -12.82 -13.27 -6.34
CA PRO A 497 -11.58 -12.54 -6.55
C PRO A 497 -11.54 -11.25 -5.73
N CYS A 498 -10.44 -10.98 -5.02
CA CYS A 498 -10.35 -9.90 -4.07
C CYS A 498 -8.97 -9.20 -4.06
N GLY A 499 -8.99 -7.90 -3.78
CA GLY A 499 -7.78 -7.13 -3.50
C GLY A 499 -6.92 -6.85 -4.73
N GLU A 500 -5.63 -6.61 -4.48
CA GLU A 500 -4.71 -6.14 -5.52
C GLU A 500 -4.36 -7.23 -6.53
N GLY A 501 -4.20 -8.49 -6.09
CA GLY A 501 -3.92 -9.63 -6.97
C GLY A 501 -5.00 -9.84 -8.03
N ALA A 502 -6.26 -9.72 -7.63
CA ALA A 502 -7.40 -9.75 -8.55
C ALA A 502 -7.51 -8.48 -9.39
N GLY A 503 -6.76 -7.41 -9.09
CA GLY A 503 -6.74 -6.16 -9.84
C GLY A 503 -7.75 -5.11 -9.36
N PHE A 504 -8.38 -5.24 -8.18
CA PHE A 504 -9.44 -4.35 -7.67
C PHE A 504 -8.99 -3.34 -6.61
N ALA A 505 -7.72 -3.40 -6.21
CA ALA A 505 -7.11 -2.48 -5.24
C ALA A 505 -5.69 -2.10 -5.70
N GLY A 506 -5.07 -1.12 -5.02
CA GLY A 506 -3.71 -0.65 -5.33
C GLY A 506 -2.98 -0.07 -4.12
N GLY A 507 -3.22 -0.63 -2.93
CA GLY A 507 -2.64 -0.19 -1.68
C GLY A 507 -3.41 -0.70 -0.47
N ILE A 508 -2.78 -0.65 0.72
CA ILE A 508 -3.23 -1.27 1.98
C ILE A 508 -4.72 -1.00 2.26
N THR A 509 -5.09 0.28 2.39
CA THR A 509 -6.46 0.67 2.74
C THR A 509 -7.47 0.27 1.67
N SER A 510 -7.13 0.44 0.38
CA SER A 510 -8.03 0.06 -0.70
C SER A 510 -8.26 -1.45 -0.77
N ALA A 511 -7.22 -2.25 -0.47
CA ALA A 511 -7.29 -3.70 -0.42
C ALA A 511 -8.14 -4.17 0.77
N ALA A 512 -7.89 -3.61 1.97
CA ALA A 512 -8.72 -3.85 3.15
C ALA A 512 -10.20 -3.54 2.90
N MET A 513 -10.50 -2.39 2.29
CA MET A 513 -11.85 -2.01 1.91
C MET A 513 -12.48 -2.95 0.89
N ASP A 514 -11.71 -3.52 -0.03
CA ASP A 514 -12.21 -4.54 -0.98
C ASP A 514 -12.50 -5.85 -0.26
N GLY A 515 -11.64 -6.28 0.67
CA GLY A 515 -11.87 -7.41 1.56
C GLY A 515 -13.18 -7.32 2.33
N ILE A 516 -13.44 -6.15 2.93
CA ILE A 516 -14.72 -5.87 3.60
C ILE A 516 -15.89 -6.03 2.62
N LYS A 517 -15.81 -5.46 1.41
CA LYS A 517 -16.90 -5.54 0.43
C LYS A 517 -17.18 -6.96 -0.04
N VAL A 518 -16.13 -7.75 -0.27
CA VAL A 518 -16.27 -9.14 -0.69
C VAL A 518 -16.87 -9.98 0.43
N ALA A 519 -16.42 -9.80 1.68
CA ALA A 519 -17.05 -10.42 2.84
C ALA A 519 -18.52 -10.01 2.98
N GLN A 520 -18.85 -8.73 2.77
CA GLN A 520 -20.24 -8.26 2.76
C GLN A 520 -21.09 -8.97 1.70
N ALA A 521 -20.57 -9.11 0.48
CA ALA A 521 -21.27 -9.80 -0.59
C ALA A 521 -21.49 -11.28 -0.26
N LEU A 522 -20.45 -11.95 0.26
CA LEU A 522 -20.51 -13.37 0.62
C LEU A 522 -21.60 -13.67 1.66
N VAL A 523 -21.89 -12.76 2.58
CA VAL A 523 -22.92 -12.97 3.62
C VAL A 523 -24.33 -12.52 3.24
N THR A 524 -24.50 -11.73 2.16
CA THR A 524 -25.80 -11.19 1.74
C THR A 524 -26.32 -11.69 0.40
N VAL A 525 -25.44 -12.20 -0.47
CA VAL A 525 -25.75 -12.68 -1.83
C VAL A 525 -25.21 -14.08 -1.99
#